data_AF-D5AIQ0-F1
#
_entry.id   AF-D5AIQ0-F1
#
_cell.length_a   1.000
_cell.length_b   1.000
_cell.length_c   1.000
_cell.angle_alpha   90.00
_cell.angle_beta   90.00
_cell.angle_gamma   90.00
#
_symmetry.space_group_name_H-M   'P 1'
#
loop_
_entity.id
_entity.type
_entity.pdbx_description
1 polymer ?
#
loop_
_entity_poly.entity_id
_entity_poly.type
_entity_poly.pdbx_seq_one_letter_code
_entity_poly.pdbx_strand_id
1 'polypeptide(L)'
;MNYLQNYILSKSSYLPSDKLFILQKELEDLDDEALNVLMMVEMRQPLVALILAIFFGEFGVDRFYVGNKELGFAKLIAFAVSFVTLFILIGFLLFLGLYLWKFIDCFLIMRACKEANFERLMLQIHQYKAFQHSNQTF
;
A
#
# COMPACT_ATOMS: atom_id res chain seq x y z
N MET A 1 -17.14 23.66 -8.88
CA MET A 1 -16.56 22.56 -8.07
C MET A 1 -15.29 22.13 -8.80
N ASN A 2 -14.13 22.27 -8.15
CA ASN A 2 -12.82 22.03 -8.76
C ASN A 2 -12.66 20.51 -9.03
N TYR A 3 -12.32 20.10 -10.26
CA TYR A 3 -12.17 18.69 -10.66
C TYR A 3 -11.14 17.94 -9.78
N LEU A 4 -10.08 18.64 -9.36
CA LEU A 4 -9.08 18.14 -8.42
C LEU A 4 -9.69 17.78 -7.07
N GLN A 5 -10.58 18.63 -6.57
CA GLN A 5 -11.23 18.45 -5.28
C GLN A 5 -12.17 17.24 -5.31
N ASN A 6 -12.89 17.03 -6.42
CA ASN A 6 -13.72 15.85 -6.64
C ASN A 6 -12.89 14.57 -6.73
N TYR A 7 -11.74 14.60 -7.41
CA TYR A 7 -10.82 13.47 -7.49
C TYR A 7 -10.30 13.08 -6.09
N ILE A 8 -9.78 14.05 -5.34
CA ILE A 8 -9.25 13.83 -3.98
C ILE A 8 -10.35 13.29 -3.06
N LEU A 9 -11.56 13.85 -3.11
CA LEU A 9 -12.68 13.39 -2.30
C LEU A 9 -12.98 11.90 -2.56
N SER A 10 -13.02 11.51 -3.84
CA SER A 10 -13.31 10.13 -4.26
C SER A 10 -12.22 9.12 -3.85
N LYS A 11 -10.97 9.58 -3.66
CA LYS A 11 -9.81 8.74 -3.28
C LYS A 11 -9.35 8.92 -1.84
N SER A 12 -9.99 9.80 -1.07
CA SER A 12 -9.60 10.17 0.30
C SER A 12 -9.46 8.97 1.25
N SER A 13 -10.30 7.94 1.12
CA SER A 13 -10.23 6.72 1.93
C SER A 13 -9.03 5.81 1.58
N TYR A 14 -8.46 5.96 0.38
CA TYR A 14 -7.34 5.18 -0.14
C TYR A 14 -5.99 5.83 0.11
N LEU A 15 -5.99 7.12 0.50
CA LEU A 15 -4.79 7.95 0.60
C LEU A 15 -4.47 8.31 2.06
N PRO A 16 -3.19 8.59 2.36
CA PRO A 16 -2.76 9.08 3.66
C PRO A 16 -3.13 10.55 3.81
N SER A 17 -3.87 10.88 4.88
CA SER A 17 -4.44 12.21 5.10
C SER A 17 -3.37 13.28 5.29
N ASP A 18 -2.21 12.90 5.82
CA ASP A 18 -1.02 13.73 6.04
C ASP A 18 -0.32 14.13 4.73
N LYS A 19 -0.55 13.43 3.61
CA LYS A 19 0.07 13.74 2.31
C LYS A 19 -0.86 14.40 1.31
N LEU A 20 -2.12 14.66 1.68
CA LEU A 20 -3.09 15.27 0.79
C LEU A 20 -2.66 16.66 0.32
N PHE A 21 -1.98 17.43 1.17
CA PHE A 21 -1.44 18.74 0.79
C PHE A 21 -0.37 18.62 -0.30
N ILE A 22 0.55 17.66 -0.18
CA ILE A 22 1.57 17.40 -1.20
C ILE A 22 0.92 16.99 -2.51
N LEU A 23 -0.07 16.09 -2.44
CA LEU A 23 -0.80 15.67 -3.62
C LEU A 23 -1.54 16.83 -4.31
N GLN A 24 -2.19 17.71 -3.54
CA GLN A 24 -2.86 18.89 -4.10
C GLN A 24 -1.91 19.74 -4.92
N LYS A 25 -0.74 20.06 -4.38
CA LYS A 25 0.29 20.83 -5.08
C LYS A 25 0.76 20.13 -6.36
N GLU A 26 1.00 18.83 -6.30
CA GLU A 26 1.44 18.06 -7.48
C GLU A 26 0.38 17.99 -8.58
N LEU A 27 -0.90 17.97 -8.20
CA LEU A 27 -2.04 17.94 -9.11
C LEU A 27 -2.38 19.31 -9.72
N GLU A 28 -2.10 20.41 -9.02
CA GLU A 28 -2.29 21.78 -9.55
C GLU A 28 -1.39 22.07 -10.76
N ASP A 29 -0.20 21.46 -10.80
CA ASP A 29 0.76 21.59 -11.90
C ASP A 29 0.45 20.67 -13.10
N LEU A 30 -0.63 19.88 -13.04
CA LEU A 30 -1.02 18.92 -14.08
C LEU A 30 -2.17 19.43 -14.95
N ASP A 31 -2.17 19.01 -16.21
CA ASP A 31 -3.25 19.25 -17.16
C ASP A 31 -4.36 18.18 -17.08
N ASP A 32 -5.46 18.41 -17.81
CA ASP A 32 -6.63 17.53 -17.81
C ASP A 32 -6.33 16.11 -18.34
N GLU A 33 -5.32 15.98 -19.21
CA GLU A 33 -4.90 14.67 -19.74
C GLU A 33 -4.22 13.82 -18.65
N ALA A 34 -3.40 14.43 -17.79
CA ALA A 34 -2.84 13.76 -16.63
C ALA A 34 -3.93 13.16 -15.73
N LEU A 35 -5.01 13.90 -15.48
CA LEU A 35 -6.12 13.44 -14.63
C LEU A 35 -6.73 12.13 -15.16
N ASN A 36 -6.86 11.98 -16.47
CA ASN A 36 -7.35 10.74 -17.07
C ASN A 36 -6.41 9.56 -16.79
N VAL A 37 -5.10 9.77 -16.85
CA VAL A 37 -4.09 8.77 -16.48
C VAL A 37 -4.18 8.42 -14.99
N LEU A 38 -4.36 9.42 -14.12
CA LEU A 38 -4.45 9.22 -12.67
C LEU A 38 -5.72 8.48 -12.23
N MET A 39 -6.79 8.56 -13.02
CA MET A 39 -8.02 7.77 -12.78
C MET A 39 -7.82 6.27 -13.03
N MET A 40 -6.86 5.90 -13.88
CA MET A 40 -6.53 4.51 -14.20
C MET A 40 -5.64 3.84 -13.14
N VAL A 41 -5.10 4.59 -12.18
CA VAL A 41 -4.22 4.05 -11.14
C VAL A 41 -5.00 3.10 -10.23
N GLU A 42 -4.62 1.82 -10.25
CA GLU A 42 -5.17 0.81 -9.39
C GLU A 42 -4.73 1.03 -7.93
N MET A 43 -5.67 1.48 -7.10
CA MET A 43 -5.47 1.61 -5.67
C MET A 43 -6.03 0.39 -4.93
N ARG A 44 -5.25 -0.12 -3.97
CA ARG A 44 -5.66 -1.22 -3.09
C ARG A 44 -6.54 -0.69 -1.96
N GLN A 45 -7.58 -1.43 -1.60
CA GLN A 45 -8.51 -1.02 -0.54
C GLN A 45 -7.92 -1.32 0.85
N PRO A 46 -7.74 -0.33 1.74
CA PRO A 46 -7.19 -0.56 3.08
C PRO A 46 -8.02 -1.52 3.93
N LEU A 47 -9.35 -1.53 3.74
CA LEU A 47 -10.25 -2.45 4.42
C LEU A 47 -10.04 -3.91 3.96
N VAL A 48 -9.82 -4.13 2.65
CA VAL A 48 -9.48 -5.47 2.14
C VAL A 48 -8.13 -5.92 2.69
N ALA A 49 -7.14 -5.03 2.74
CA ALA A 49 -5.84 -5.33 3.35
C ALA A 49 -5.98 -5.74 4.83
N LEU A 50 -6.85 -5.06 5.59
CA LEU A 50 -7.16 -5.40 6.98
C LEU A 50 -7.84 -6.78 7.10
N ILE A 51 -8.83 -7.07 6.26
CA ILE A 51 -9.51 -8.38 6.24
C ILE A 51 -8.49 -9.48 5.96
N LEU A 52 -7.60 -9.29 4.97
CA LEU A 52 -6.53 -10.23 4.68
C LEU A 52 -5.54 -10.38 5.84
N ALA A 53 -5.24 -9.31 6.59
CA ALA A 53 -4.38 -9.37 7.76
C ALA A 53 -5.00 -10.20 8.89
N ILE A 54 -6.32 -10.09 9.10
CA ILE A 54 -7.03 -10.84 10.13
C ILE A 54 -7.05 -12.34 9.83
N PHE A 55 -7.43 -12.72 8.61
CA PHE A 55 -7.61 -14.13 8.23
C PHE A 55 -6.33 -14.81 7.73
N PHE A 56 -5.47 -14.08 7.03
CA PHE A 56 -4.30 -14.62 6.32
C PHE A 56 -2.99 -13.88 6.65
N GLY A 57 -2.97 -13.05 7.70
CA GLY A 57 -1.79 -12.25 8.06
C GLY A 57 -0.61 -13.07 8.56
N GLU A 58 -0.82 -14.31 9.02
CA GLU A 58 0.24 -15.25 9.42
C GLU A 58 1.07 -15.72 8.23
N PHE A 59 0.44 -15.82 7.05
CA PHE A 59 1.11 -16.17 5.79
C PHE A 59 1.64 -14.94 5.04
N GLY A 60 1.33 -13.73 5.49
CA GLY A 60 1.74 -12.48 4.84
C GLY A 60 0.95 -12.09 3.59
N VAL A 61 -0.23 -12.68 3.36
CA VAL A 61 -1.10 -12.39 2.19
C VAL A 61 -1.52 -10.92 2.14
N ASP A 62 -1.72 -10.31 3.30
CA ASP A 62 -1.97 -8.87 3.45
C ASP A 62 -0.85 -8.01 2.84
N ARG A 63 0.41 -8.37 3.10
CA ARG A 63 1.59 -7.67 2.56
C ARG A 63 1.76 -7.88 1.07
N PHE A 64 1.47 -9.08 0.56
CA PHE A 64 1.45 -9.34 -0.88
C PHE A 64 0.36 -8.52 -1.59
N TYR A 65 -0.83 -8.40 -1.01
CA TYR A 65 -1.92 -7.57 -1.56
C TYR A 65 -1.55 -6.09 -1.65
N VAL A 66 -0.92 -5.55 -0.59
CA VAL A 66 -0.46 -4.16 -0.56
C VAL A 66 0.71 -3.91 -1.51
N GLY A 67 1.46 -4.95 -1.89
CA GLY A 67 2.62 -4.88 -2.79
C GLY A 67 3.98 -4.91 -2.06
N ASN A 68 3.99 -5.04 -0.73
CA ASN A 68 5.20 -5.13 0.08
C ASN A 68 5.68 -6.58 0.14
N LYS A 69 6.21 -7.07 -0.99
CA LYS A 69 6.58 -8.48 -1.17
C LYS A 69 7.62 -8.96 -0.16
N GLU A 70 8.60 -8.11 0.18
CA GLU A 70 9.68 -8.44 1.12
C GLU A 70 9.14 -8.84 2.50
N LEU A 71 8.24 -8.02 3.06
CA LEU A 71 7.57 -8.31 4.34
C LEU A 71 6.63 -9.52 4.24
N GLY A 72 5.99 -9.72 3.08
CA GLY A 72 5.17 -10.91 2.83
C GLY A 72 6.00 -12.19 2.92
N PHE A 73 7.17 -12.23 2.26
CA PHE A 73 8.09 -13.36 2.35
C PHE A 73 8.65 -13.56 3.76
N ALA A 74 8.98 -12.47 4.47
CA ALA A 74 9.46 -12.56 5.85
C ALA A 74 8.44 -13.27 6.76
N LYS A 75 7.16 -12.92 6.67
CA LYS A 75 6.08 -13.58 7.42
C LYS A 75 5.93 -15.05 7.04
N LEU A 76 5.95 -15.37 5.75
CA LEU A 76 5.83 -16.74 5.26
C LEU A 76 6.97 -17.63 5.76
N ILE A 77 8.22 -17.13 5.72
CA ILE A 77 9.39 -17.85 6.23
C ILE A 77 9.29 -18.02 7.76
N ALA A 78 8.91 -16.95 8.48
CA ALA A 78 8.78 -17.02 9.93
C ALA A 78 7.69 -18.03 10.36
N PHE A 79 6.58 -18.12 9.61
CA PHE A 79 5.57 -19.16 9.80
C PHE A 79 6.13 -20.56 9.53
N ALA A 80 6.82 -20.77 8.42
CA ALA A 80 7.42 -22.07 8.08
C ALA A 80 8.43 -22.54 9.13
N VAL A 81 9.30 -21.65 9.61
CA VAL A 81 10.28 -21.93 10.69
C VAL A 81 9.56 -22.27 11.99
N SER A 82 8.52 -21.51 12.36
CA SER A 82 7.74 -21.77 13.57
C SER A 82 7.01 -23.11 13.51
N PHE A 83 6.53 -23.48 12.33
CA PHE A 83 5.88 -24.78 12.09
C PHE A 83 6.86 -25.95 12.21
N VAL A 84 8.06 -25.85 11.63
CA VAL A 84 9.09 -26.91 11.72
C VAL A 84 9.64 -27.05 13.14
N THR A 85 9.79 -25.95 13.86
CA THR A 85 10.29 -25.96 15.25
C THR A 85 9.23 -26.41 16.27
N LEU A 86 7.97 -26.58 15.85
CA LEU A 86 6.89 -27.06 16.71
C LEU A 86 7.17 -28.47 17.27
N PHE A 87 7.86 -29.32 16.49
CA PHE A 87 8.24 -30.68 16.90
C PHE A 87 9.22 -30.71 18.08
N ILE A 88 9.89 -29.60 18.39
CA ILE A 88 10.90 -29.48 19.45
C ILE A 88 10.35 -28.63 20.63
N LEU A 89 9.04 -28.41 20.70
CA LEU A 89 8.34 -27.53 21.68
C LEU A 89 8.73 -26.04 21.62
N ILE A 90 9.89 -25.67 21.09
CA ILE A 90 10.34 -24.29 20.86
C ILE A 90 9.37 -23.53 19.95
N GLY A 91 8.76 -24.22 18.97
CA GLY A 91 7.80 -23.61 18.07
C GLY A 91 6.60 -22.97 18.79
N PHE A 92 6.19 -23.45 19.97
CA PHE A 92 5.11 -22.82 20.74
C PHE A 92 5.46 -21.37 21.15
N LEU A 93 6.72 -21.10 21.52
CA LEU A 93 7.18 -19.75 21.84
C LEU A 93 7.26 -18.87 20.59
N LEU A 94 7.70 -19.42 19.46
CA LEU A 94 7.77 -18.68 18.20
C LEU A 94 6.39 -18.35 17.63
N PHE A 95 5.43 -19.27 17.73
CA PHE A 95 4.04 -19.01 17.37
C PHE A 95 3.46 -17.84 18.18
N LEU A 96 3.72 -17.78 19.49
CA LEU A 96 3.29 -16.64 20.31
C LEU A 96 3.85 -15.30 19.79
N GLY A 97 5.13 -15.29 19.42
CA GLY A 97 5.77 -14.12 18.78
C GLY A 97 5.12 -13.74 17.44
N LEU A 98 4.80 -14.72 16.60
CA LEU A 98 4.08 -14.49 15.33
C LEU A 98 2.69 -13.92 15.55
N TYR A 99 1.94 -14.40 16.55
CA TYR A 99 0.62 -13.85 16.87
C TYR A 99 0.70 -12.40 17.36
N LEU A 100 1.70 -12.06 18.18
CA LEU A 100 1.95 -10.68 18.58
C LEU A 100 2.31 -9.80 17.37
N TRP A 101 3.18 -10.29 16.49
CA TRP A 101 3.53 -9.56 15.27
C TRP A 101 2.28 -9.34 14.41
N LYS A 102 1.49 -10.39 14.13
CA LYS A 102 0.21 -10.30 13.40
C LYS A 102 -0.72 -9.25 14.02
N PHE A 103 -0.85 -9.24 15.34
CA PHE A 103 -1.72 -8.30 16.04
C PHE A 103 -1.28 -6.84 15.82
N ILE A 104 0.01 -6.55 15.97
CA ILE A 104 0.56 -5.21 15.70
C ILE A 104 0.39 -4.86 14.21
N ASP A 105 0.67 -5.81 13.33
CA ASP A 105 0.62 -5.63 11.88
C ASP A 105 -0.79 -5.30 11.39
N CYS A 106 -1.81 -5.85 12.03
CA CYS A 106 -3.22 -5.56 11.76
C CYS A 106 -3.55 -4.05 11.90
N PHE A 107 -2.94 -3.35 12.86
CA PHE A 107 -3.11 -1.90 12.99
C PHE A 107 -2.26 -1.11 11.98
N LEU A 108 -1.10 -1.64 11.59
CA LEU A 108 -0.18 -0.97 10.68
C LEU A 108 -0.57 -1.14 9.20
N ILE A 109 -1.25 -2.21 8.83
CA ILE A 109 -1.51 -2.56 7.43
C ILE A 109 -2.37 -1.53 6.71
N MET A 110 -3.35 -0.92 7.38
CA MET A 110 -4.20 0.10 6.77
C MET A 110 -3.38 1.34 6.38
N ARG A 111 -2.47 1.78 7.26
CA ARG A 111 -1.56 2.90 6.98
C ARG A 111 -0.60 2.53 5.86
N ALA A 112 0.00 1.34 5.92
CA ALA A 112 0.90 0.86 4.87
C ALA A 112 0.20 0.74 3.50
N CYS A 113 -1.05 0.31 3.47
CA CYS A 113 -1.85 0.25 2.24
C CYS A 113 -2.07 1.63 1.64
N LYS A 114 -2.43 2.62 2.47
CA LYS A 114 -2.60 4.00 2.02
C LYS A 114 -1.30 4.58 1.49
N GLU A 115 -0.20 4.32 2.18
CA GLU A 115 1.13 4.76 1.78
C GLU A 115 1.54 4.18 0.42
N ALA A 116 1.36 2.87 0.22
CA ALA A 116 1.65 2.23 -1.05
C ALA A 116 0.78 2.75 -2.20
N ASN A 117 -0.49 3.12 -1.94
CA ASN A 117 -1.34 3.75 -2.95
C ASN A 117 -0.84 5.15 -3.32
N PHE A 118 -0.40 5.92 -2.34
CA PHE A 118 0.20 7.23 -2.58
C PHE A 118 1.48 7.12 -3.41
N GLU A 119 2.36 6.17 -3.09
CA GLU A 119 3.58 5.92 -3.87
C GLU A 119 3.27 5.55 -5.33
N ARG A 120 2.30 4.66 -5.57
CA ARG A 120 1.84 4.32 -6.93
C ARG A 120 1.37 5.55 -7.70
N LEU A 121 0.58 6.40 -7.04
CA LEU A 121 0.05 7.60 -7.65
C LEU A 121 1.17 8.59 -8.00
N MET A 122 2.08 8.83 -7.07
CA MET A 122 3.23 9.72 -7.27
C MET A 122 4.14 9.23 -8.39
N LEU A 123 4.41 7.92 -8.46
CA LEU A 123 5.19 7.34 -9.55
C LEU A 123 4.55 7.63 -10.92
N GLN A 124 3.23 7.53 -11.03
CA GLN A 124 2.50 7.82 -12.26
C GLN A 124 2.54 9.31 -12.62
N ILE A 125 2.40 10.21 -11.63
CA ILE A 125 2.57 11.65 -11.83
C ILE A 125 3.97 11.96 -12.35
N HIS A 126 5.01 11.38 -11.74
CA HIS A 126 6.39 11.58 -12.18
C HIS A 126 6.65 11.04 -13.58
N GLN A 127 6.11 9.86 -13.92
CA GLN A 127 6.19 9.29 -15.26
C GLN A 127 5.53 10.19 -16.31
N TYR A 128 4.35 10.74 -15.99
CA TYR A 128 3.65 11.67 -16.85
C TYR A 128 4.47 12.95 -17.10
N LYS A 129 4.96 13.58 -16.03
CA LYS A 129 5.81 14.79 -16.12
C LYS A 129 7.08 14.53 -16.95
N ALA A 130 7.70 13.36 -16.80
CA ALA A 130 8.87 12.97 -17.59
C ALA A 130 8.56 12.80 -19.09
N PHE A 131 7.40 12.22 -19.42
CA PHE A 131 6.95 12.08 -20.81
C PHE A 131 6.67 13.44 -21.47
N GLN A 132 5.96 14.33 -20.78
CA GLN A 132 5.69 15.69 -21.24
C GLN A 132 6.99 16.47 -21.51
N HIS A 133 7.94 16.42 -20.59
CA HIS A 133 9.24 17.06 -20.77
C HIS A 133 10.01 16.51 -21.98
N SER A 134 9.97 15.19 -22.22
CA SER A 134 10.62 14.58 -23.39
C SER A 134 10.02 15.04 -24.72
N ASN A 135 8.71 15.33 -24.76
CA ASN A 135 8.04 15.80 -25.99
C ASN A 135 8.27 17.28 -26.28
N GLN A 136 8.66 18.08 -25.28
CA GLN A 136 8.97 19.51 -25.46
C GLN A 136 10.41 19.78 -25.93
N THR A 137 11.29 18.78 -25.90
CA THR A 137 12.71 18.90 -26.30
C THR A 137 12.99 18.54 -27.76
N PHE A 138 11.95 18.28 -28.57
CA PHE A 138 12.03 18.04 -30.02
C PHE A 138 11.17 19.07 -30.77
#